data_AF-A0A0C3CEF8-F1
#
_entry.id   AF-A0A0C3CEF8-F1
#
_cell.length_a   1.000
_cell.length_b   1.000
_cell.length_c   1.000
_cell.angle_alpha   90.00
_cell.angle_beta   90.00
_cell.angle_gamma   90.00
#
_symmetry.space_group_name_H-M   'P 1'
#
loop_
_entity.id
_entity.type
_entity.pdbx_description
1 polymer ?
#
loop_
_entity_poly.entity_id
_entity_poly.type
_entity_poly.pdbx_seq_one_letter_code
_entity_poly.pdbx_strand_id
1 'polypeptide(L)'
;MGAEGRSLLCSLLNMLLGRIWDLWAWASRALTVFRFAVTSVITEGDPQYEWVISFMHLTQGRICTHSTSSCLCATSSLRKWTVSSIPASLKHRSNETDGQQGLNVELDAYESSEYFRWRGHWVKVAQSRKIMRDKSLYWNPRNLFLTIYSHQPNLLSEFVEDARQHCGTSVKLEPRFVAQPVAKLIGDSRPSENQEAFINNVIRDLNHPTEGPSTQRNLNNYLLDGPPGTGKTSAMHALAAALGVEEIHTLVLGDEPDVTGPDPRSKVENVDLIALPWPSQLYMYLFLVVRWIDLRYRGLF
;
A
#
# COMPACT_ATOMS: atom_id res chain seq x y z
N MET A 1 -19.15 26.80 64.83
CA MET A 1 -18.37 25.79 64.10
C MET A 1 -16.96 26.33 63.89
N GLY A 2 -15.98 25.78 64.63
CA GLY A 2 -14.61 26.30 64.67
C GLY A 2 -13.81 26.00 63.40
N ALA A 3 -12.72 26.75 63.19
CA ALA A 3 -11.81 26.60 62.04
C ALA A 3 -11.29 25.16 61.86
N GLU A 4 -11.15 24.41 62.96
CA GLU A 4 -10.75 23.01 62.95
C GLU A 4 -11.76 22.09 62.24
N GLY A 5 -13.06 22.36 62.36
CA GLY A 5 -14.11 21.59 61.68
C GLY A 5 -14.09 21.73 60.16
N ARG A 6 -13.62 22.88 59.64
CA ARG A 6 -13.47 23.10 58.19
C ARG A 6 -12.29 22.32 57.62
N SER A 7 -11.19 22.18 58.38
CA SER A 7 -10.02 21.41 57.96
C SER A 7 -10.30 19.92 57.82
N LEU A 8 -11.05 19.35 58.77
CA LEU A 8 -11.48 17.95 58.73
C LEU A 8 -12.42 17.67 57.56
N LEU A 9 -13.37 18.58 57.32
CA LEU A 9 -14.31 18.44 56.19
C LEU A 9 -13.59 18.51 54.83
N CYS A 10 -12.63 19.42 54.66
CA CYS A 10 -11.81 19.48 53.44
C CYS A 10 -10.98 18.21 53.23
N SER A 11 -10.41 17.65 54.30
CA SER A 11 -9.61 16.42 54.23
C SER A 11 -10.45 15.20 53.85
N LEU A 12 -11.65 15.06 54.43
CA LEU A 12 -12.60 14.01 54.07
C LEU A 12 -13.09 14.15 52.63
N LEU A 13 -13.39 15.37 52.18
CA LEU A 13 -13.85 15.63 50.82
C LEU A 13 -12.79 15.28 49.77
N ASN A 14 -11.52 15.64 50.03
CA ASN A 14 -10.40 15.26 49.16
C ASN A 14 -10.20 13.74 49.12
N MET A 15 -10.34 13.04 50.25
CA MET A 15 -10.25 11.58 50.31
C MET A 15 -11.36 10.91 49.48
N LEU A 16 -12.60 11.40 49.60
CA LEU A 16 -13.74 10.90 48.82
C LEU A 16 -13.57 11.16 47.32
N LEU A 17 -13.15 12.38 46.94
CA LEU A 17 -12.88 12.72 45.55
C LEU A 17 -11.77 11.83 44.94
N GLY A 18 -10.72 11.54 45.70
CA GLY A 18 -9.67 10.60 45.27
C GLY A 18 -10.23 9.20 45.00
N ARG A 19 -11.05 8.67 45.91
CA ARG A 19 -11.68 7.34 45.74
C ARG A 19 -12.66 7.29 44.57
N ILE A 20 -13.42 8.36 44.34
CA ILE A 20 -14.34 8.47 43.19
C ILE A 20 -13.55 8.48 41.88
N TRP A 21 -12.43 9.21 41.83
CA TRP A 21 -11.57 9.24 40.64
C TRP A 21 -10.95 7.86 40.35
N ASP A 22 -10.46 7.16 41.36
CA ASP A 22 -9.93 5.80 41.21
C ASP A 22 -11.00 4.82 40.72
N LEU A 23 -12.22 4.91 41.28
CA LEU A 23 -13.35 4.08 40.87
C LEU A 23 -13.77 4.40 39.43
N TRP A 24 -13.78 5.68 39.02
CA TRP A 24 -14.06 6.11 37.66
C TRP A 24 -12.98 5.65 36.67
N ALA A 25 -11.70 5.76 37.03
CA ALA A 25 -10.59 5.27 36.23
C ALA A 25 -10.65 3.75 36.07
N TRP A 26 -11.03 3.01 37.12
CA TRP A 26 -11.26 1.58 37.04
C TRP A 26 -12.47 1.24 36.17
N ALA A 27 -13.61 1.91 36.39
CA ALA A 27 -14.84 1.68 35.66
C ALA A 27 -14.68 2.00 34.17
N SER A 28 -13.99 3.08 33.82
CA SER A 28 -13.68 3.42 32.43
C SER A 28 -12.78 2.36 31.78
N ARG A 29 -11.74 1.86 32.47
CA ARG A 29 -10.93 0.73 31.96
C ARG A 29 -11.74 -0.54 31.81
N ALA A 30 -12.58 -0.88 32.78
CA ALA A 30 -13.47 -2.04 32.71
C ALA A 30 -14.48 -1.90 31.58
N LEU A 31 -15.01 -0.70 31.34
CA LEU A 31 -15.92 -0.41 30.25
C LEU A 31 -15.22 -0.44 28.89
N THR A 32 -13.93 -0.10 28.81
CA THR A 32 -13.14 -0.29 27.58
C THR A 32 -12.85 -1.76 27.26
N VAL A 33 -13.04 -2.69 28.20
CA VAL A 33 -12.98 -4.14 27.92
C VAL A 33 -14.17 -4.57 27.07
N PHE A 34 -15.31 -3.87 27.14
CA PHE A 34 -16.35 -4.03 26.14
C PHE A 34 -15.81 -3.48 24.82
N ARG A 35 -15.37 -4.38 23.95
CA ARG A 35 -14.86 -4.06 22.62
C ARG A 35 -16.01 -3.56 21.75
N PHE A 36 -16.35 -2.28 21.90
CA PHE A 36 -17.24 -1.54 21.00
C PHE A 36 -16.57 -1.19 19.66
N ALA A 37 -15.32 -1.64 19.47
CA ALA A 37 -14.54 -1.35 18.30
C ALA A 37 -13.74 -2.58 17.87
N VAL A 38 -13.72 -2.80 16.56
CA VAL A 38 -12.91 -3.80 15.88
C VAL A 38 -11.81 -3.05 15.16
N THR A 39 -10.56 -3.36 15.51
CA THR A 39 -9.37 -2.71 14.95
C THR A 39 -8.57 -3.70 14.11
N SER A 40 -8.16 -3.30 12.91
CA SER A 40 -7.14 -4.00 12.13
C SER A 40 -5.97 -3.10 11.79
N VAL A 41 -4.84 -3.74 11.52
CA VAL A 41 -3.63 -3.11 11.02
C VAL A 41 -3.40 -3.68 9.62
N ILE A 42 -3.36 -2.80 8.62
CA ILE A 42 -3.07 -3.16 7.25
C ILE A 42 -1.71 -2.52 6.91
N THR A 43 -0.77 -3.32 6.44
CA THR A 43 0.58 -2.86 6.08
C THR A 43 0.63 -2.47 4.61
N GLU A 44 1.37 -1.40 4.29
CA GLU A 44 1.70 -1.03 2.92
C GLU A 44 2.39 -2.21 2.21
N GLY A 45 1.92 -2.54 1.00
CA GLY A 45 2.30 -3.73 0.24
C GLY A 45 1.28 -4.89 0.29
N ASP A 46 0.30 -4.85 1.21
CA ASP A 46 -0.87 -5.74 1.14
C ASP A 46 -1.87 -5.17 0.11
N PRO A 47 -2.40 -5.96 -0.84
CA PRO A 47 -3.46 -5.51 -1.75
C PRO A 47 -4.66 -4.85 -1.03
N GLN A 48 -4.95 -5.26 0.20
CA GLN A 48 -6.00 -4.65 1.03
C GLN A 48 -5.75 -3.17 1.32
N TYR A 49 -4.49 -2.75 1.41
CA TYR A 49 -4.11 -1.36 1.66
C TYR A 49 -4.64 -0.44 0.56
N GLU A 50 -4.36 -0.81 -0.69
CA GLU A 50 -4.79 -0.07 -1.87
C GLU A 50 -6.31 -0.08 -2.05
N TRP A 51 -6.96 -1.21 -1.74
CA TRP A 51 -8.42 -1.30 -1.79
C TRP A 51 -9.07 -0.31 -0.82
N VAL A 52 -8.58 -0.26 0.43
CA VAL A 52 -9.14 0.61 1.46
C VAL A 52 -8.88 2.09 1.15
N ILE A 53 -7.68 2.45 0.71
CA ILE A 53 -7.35 3.83 0.34
C ILE A 53 -8.19 4.29 -0.86
N SER A 54 -8.29 3.46 -1.90
CA SER A 54 -9.12 3.74 -3.07
C SER A 54 -10.59 3.91 -2.68
N PHE A 55 -11.10 3.01 -1.84
CA PHE A 55 -12.47 3.07 -1.34
C PHE A 55 -12.73 4.33 -0.50
N MET A 56 -11.78 4.73 0.34
CA MET A 56 -11.86 5.96 1.12
C MET A 56 -11.92 7.18 0.21
N HIS A 57 -11.03 7.31 -0.77
CA HIS A 57 -11.05 8.45 -1.70
C HIS A 57 -12.39 8.58 -2.43
N LEU A 58 -12.95 7.46 -2.89
CA LEU A 58 -14.24 7.42 -3.57
C LEU A 58 -15.41 7.78 -2.63
N THR A 59 -15.35 7.32 -1.39
CA THR A 59 -16.39 7.58 -0.38
C THR A 59 -16.32 9.03 0.14
N GLN A 60 -15.11 9.56 0.31
CA GLN A 60 -14.85 10.94 0.74
C GLN A 60 -15.30 11.96 -0.30
N GLY A 61 -15.19 11.66 -1.60
CA GLY A 61 -15.72 12.53 -2.65
C GLY A 61 -17.22 12.84 -2.52
N ARG A 62 -17.98 12.05 -1.75
CA ARG A 62 -19.41 12.27 -1.45
C ARG A 62 -19.68 12.85 -0.06
N ILE A 63 -18.73 12.75 0.88
CA ILE A 63 -18.96 13.02 2.31
C ILE A 63 -18.12 14.22 2.81
N CYS A 64 -17.00 14.55 2.15
CA CYS A 64 -16.06 15.59 2.58
C CYS A 64 -16.44 17.00 2.11
N THR A 65 -17.70 17.41 2.27
CA THR A 65 -18.05 18.84 2.21
C THR A 65 -17.74 19.58 3.51
N HIS A 66 -17.41 18.87 4.60
CA HIS A 66 -17.28 19.45 5.94
C HIS A 66 -15.96 19.16 6.69
N SER A 67 -14.99 18.47 6.10
CA SER A 67 -13.67 18.30 6.75
C SER A 67 -12.85 19.59 6.63
N THR A 68 -12.40 20.14 7.76
CA THR A 68 -11.62 21.39 7.85
C THR A 68 -10.22 21.32 7.22
N SER A 69 -9.78 20.14 6.80
CA SER A 69 -8.53 19.92 6.07
C SER A 69 -8.84 19.41 4.67
N SER A 70 -9.17 20.31 3.76
CA SER A 70 -9.26 19.99 2.33
C SER A 70 -7.85 19.78 1.78
N CYS A 71 -7.43 18.52 1.60
CA CYS A 71 -6.23 18.22 0.84
C CYS A 71 -6.59 18.24 -0.65
N LEU A 72 -6.01 19.18 -1.40
CA LEU A 72 -6.12 19.22 -2.85
C LEU A 72 -5.24 18.11 -3.43
N CYS A 73 -5.83 16.95 -3.68
CA CYS A 73 -5.20 15.94 -4.54
C CYS A 73 -5.24 16.48 -5.97
N ALA A 74 -4.16 17.11 -6.43
CA ALA A 74 -4.01 17.47 -7.82
C ALA A 74 -3.96 16.18 -8.65
N THR A 75 -4.97 15.95 -9.47
CA THR A 75 -5.04 14.85 -10.45
C THR A 75 -4.03 15.09 -11.58
N SER A 76 -2.73 15.14 -11.29
CA SER A 76 -1.67 15.21 -12.29
C SER A 76 -1.28 13.81 -12.79
N SER A 77 -2.28 12.96 -13.08
CA SER A 77 -2.07 11.66 -13.75
C SER A 77 -1.83 11.80 -15.27
N LEU A 78 -1.74 13.03 -15.79
CA LEU A 78 -1.03 13.30 -17.05
C LEU A 78 0.48 13.48 -16.80
N ARG A 79 1.06 12.59 -15.97
CA ARG A 79 2.51 12.45 -15.83
C ARG A 79 3.02 11.98 -17.19
N LYS A 80 3.44 12.92 -18.02
CA LYS A 80 4.18 12.67 -19.26
C LYS A 80 5.52 12.09 -18.83
N TRP A 81 5.60 10.75 -18.79
CA TRP A 81 6.86 10.03 -18.58
C TRP A 81 7.73 10.21 -19.82
N THR A 82 8.32 11.39 -19.98
CA THR A 82 9.47 11.57 -20.86
C THR A 82 10.69 11.15 -20.05
N VAL A 83 11.11 9.90 -20.24
CA VAL A 83 12.44 9.44 -19.84
C VAL A 83 13.43 10.14 -20.76
N SER A 84 13.84 11.36 -20.41
CA SER A 84 15.03 11.97 -20.97
C SER A 84 16.24 11.39 -20.24
N SER A 85 16.63 10.17 -20.59
CA SER A 85 17.96 9.65 -20.29
C SER A 85 18.97 10.37 -21.19
N ILE A 86 19.30 11.61 -20.85
CA ILE A 86 20.46 12.30 -21.42
C ILE A 86 21.66 11.89 -20.54
N PRO A 87 22.68 11.19 -21.09
CA PRO A 87 23.84 10.76 -20.33
C PRO A 87 24.61 11.97 -19.78
N ALA A 88 25.06 11.84 -18.53
CA ALA A 88 25.67 12.86 -17.69
C ALA A 88 27.12 13.25 -18.09
N SER A 89 27.40 13.44 -19.38
CA SER A 89 28.72 13.85 -19.87
C SER A 89 28.64 14.98 -20.89
N LEU A 90 27.99 16.09 -20.52
CA LEU A 90 28.22 17.42 -21.12
C LEU A 90 27.53 18.49 -20.26
N LYS A 91 28.03 18.68 -19.03
CA LYS A 91 27.77 19.91 -18.26
C LYS A 91 28.63 21.03 -18.84
N HIS A 92 28.21 21.59 -19.97
CA HIS A 92 28.69 22.91 -20.37
C HIS A 92 27.76 23.97 -19.81
N ARG A 93 28.32 24.68 -18.84
CA ARG A 93 27.91 25.94 -18.22
C ARG A 93 27.08 26.85 -19.16
N SER A 94 25.78 26.91 -18.94
CA SER A 94 24.97 28.10 -19.22
C SER A 94 24.21 28.48 -17.95
N ASN A 95 24.54 29.68 -17.47
CA ASN A 95 23.78 30.35 -16.43
C ASN A 95 22.53 30.89 -17.11
N GLU A 96 21.38 30.26 -16.91
CA GLU A 96 20.11 30.87 -17.28
C GLU A 96 19.06 30.53 -16.23
N THR A 97 18.77 31.58 -15.48
CA THR A 97 17.66 31.75 -14.57
C THR A 97 16.35 31.64 -15.33
N ASP A 98 15.55 30.59 -15.10
CA ASP A 98 14.11 30.75 -14.89
C ASP A 98 13.44 29.45 -14.43
N GLY A 99 12.96 29.47 -13.18
CA GLY A 99 11.54 29.29 -12.94
C GLY A 99 10.85 27.96 -13.30
N GLN A 100 11.46 26.79 -13.07
CA GLN A 100 10.68 25.56 -12.91
C GLN A 100 10.86 24.99 -11.51
N GLN A 101 10.09 25.55 -10.57
CA GLN A 101 9.75 24.85 -9.34
C GLN A 101 8.94 23.61 -9.74
N GLY A 102 9.61 22.46 -9.80
CA GLY A 102 8.94 21.16 -9.80
C GLY A 102 8.07 21.11 -8.55
N LEU A 103 6.76 21.25 -8.74
CA LEU A 103 5.76 21.14 -7.69
C LEU A 103 5.79 19.68 -7.21
N ASN A 104 6.69 19.37 -6.28
CA ASN A 104 6.60 18.18 -5.47
C ASN A 104 5.33 18.36 -4.64
N VAL A 105 4.22 17.84 -5.16
CA VAL A 105 3.01 17.63 -4.37
C VAL A 105 3.33 16.47 -3.43
N GLU A 106 4.06 16.80 -2.37
CA GLU A 106 4.08 15.98 -1.17
C GLU A 106 2.64 16.00 -0.67
N LEU A 107 1.93 14.87 -0.81
CA LEU A 107 0.65 14.70 -0.13
C LEU A 107 0.97 14.88 1.35
N ASP A 108 0.62 16.05 1.90
CA ASP A 108 0.72 16.31 3.33
C ASP A 108 -0.01 15.18 4.04
N ALA A 109 0.80 14.34 4.68
CA ALA A 109 0.38 13.08 5.24
C ALA A 109 -0.74 13.34 6.25
N TYR A 110 -1.82 12.57 6.12
CA TYR A 110 -2.95 12.54 7.05
C TYR A 110 -2.48 12.15 8.46
N GLU A 111 -1.87 13.07 9.21
CA GLU A 111 -1.52 12.89 10.62
C GLU A 111 -2.77 12.91 11.51
N SER A 112 -3.85 13.51 11.02
CA SER A 112 -5.16 13.43 11.63
C SER A 112 -5.82 12.09 11.31
N SER A 113 -6.22 11.36 12.35
CA SER A 113 -7.16 10.26 12.16
C SER A 113 -8.46 10.77 11.55
N GLU A 114 -8.88 10.18 10.45
CA GLU A 114 -10.10 10.54 9.75
C GLU A 114 -11.26 9.66 10.19
N TYR A 115 -12.47 10.24 10.20
CA TYR A 115 -13.69 9.53 10.52
C TYR A 115 -14.65 9.65 9.35
N PHE A 116 -15.24 8.54 8.95
CA PHE A 116 -16.33 8.53 7.97
C PHE A 116 -17.39 7.50 8.35
N ARG A 117 -18.56 7.60 7.70
CA ARG A 117 -19.69 6.71 7.95
C ARG A 117 -19.82 5.69 6.82
N TRP A 118 -19.80 4.40 7.15
CA TRP A 118 -20.00 3.30 6.21
C TRP A 118 -21.09 2.36 6.74
N ARG A 119 -22.11 2.09 5.91
CA ARG A 119 -23.32 1.30 6.27
C ARG A 119 -23.94 1.68 7.63
N GLY A 120 -23.89 2.96 7.98
CA GLY A 120 -24.40 3.47 9.26
C GLY A 120 -23.43 3.39 10.44
N HIS A 121 -22.31 2.68 10.31
CA HIS A 121 -21.25 2.58 11.31
C HIS A 121 -20.20 3.68 11.15
N TRP A 122 -19.59 4.08 12.27
CA TRP A 122 -18.44 4.98 12.27
C TRP A 122 -17.16 4.18 12.04
N VAL A 123 -16.38 4.62 11.06
CA VAL A 123 -15.08 4.06 10.72
C VAL A 123 -14.04 5.15 10.97
N LYS A 124 -13.04 4.84 11.79
CA LYS A 124 -11.86 5.67 12.02
C LYS A 124 -10.69 5.05 11.28
N VAL A 125 -9.99 5.87 10.51
CA VAL A 125 -8.76 5.48 9.82
C VAL A 125 -7.63 6.36 10.31
N ALA A 126 -6.53 5.75 10.71
CA ALA A 126 -5.34 6.46 11.14
C ALA A 126 -4.12 5.83 10.46
N GLN A 127 -3.27 6.65 9.86
CA GLN A 127 -2.01 6.16 9.29
C GLN A 127 -0.89 6.32 10.32
N SER A 128 -0.13 5.26 10.57
CA SER A 128 1.07 5.34 11.39
C SER A 128 2.19 5.95 10.57
N ARG A 129 2.54 7.21 10.84
CA ARG A 129 3.86 7.72 10.47
C ARG A 129 4.77 7.50 11.66
N LYS A 130 5.65 6.50 11.58
CA LYS A 130 6.78 6.48 12.51
C LYS A 130 7.66 7.67 12.15
N ILE A 131 7.59 8.74 12.95
CA ILE A 131 8.58 9.82 12.93
C ILE A 131 9.87 9.23 13.51
N MET A 132 10.56 8.39 12.75
CA MET A 132 11.91 8.02 13.08
C MET A 132 12.80 9.22 12.76
N ARG A 133 13.39 9.80 13.80
CA ARG A 133 14.38 10.88 13.68
C ARG A 133 15.71 10.42 13.08
N ASP A 134 15.88 9.12 12.87
CA ASP A 134 17.08 8.60 12.22
C ASP A 134 16.94 8.58 10.70
N LYS A 135 17.91 9.20 10.04
CA LYS A 135 18.06 9.36 8.58
C LYS A 135 18.35 8.04 7.85
N SER A 136 17.86 6.93 8.36
CA SER A 136 17.89 5.66 7.69
C SER A 136 16.97 5.75 6.47
N LEU A 137 17.56 5.86 5.28
CA LEU A 137 16.91 5.88 3.95
C LEU A 137 16.13 4.60 3.60
N TYR A 138 15.94 3.69 4.56
CA TYR A 138 15.15 2.49 4.36
C TYR A 138 13.66 2.81 4.47
N TRP A 139 12.91 2.45 3.43
CA TRP A 139 11.46 2.59 3.33
C TRP A 139 10.80 2.01 4.59
N ASN A 140 10.20 2.90 5.39
CA ASN A 140 9.38 2.47 6.51
C ASN A 140 7.98 2.17 5.98
N PRO A 141 7.54 0.90 5.96
CA PRO A 141 6.19 0.57 5.50
C PRO A 141 5.18 1.33 6.35
N ARG A 142 4.25 2.01 5.69
CA ARG A 142 3.15 2.70 6.36
C ARG A 142 2.16 1.67 6.86
N ASN A 143 1.72 1.84 8.10
CA ASN A 143 0.65 1.00 8.67
C ASN A 143 -0.65 1.81 8.67
N LEU A 144 -1.70 1.24 8.11
CA LEU A 144 -3.06 1.77 8.18
C LEU A 144 -3.79 1.10 9.35
N PHE A 145 -4.18 1.89 10.33
CA PHE A 145 -5.03 1.45 11.42
C PHE A 145 -6.48 1.74 11.08
N LEU A 146 -7.25 0.68 10.85
CA LEU A 146 -8.67 0.74 10.57
C LEU A 146 -9.44 0.34 11.83
N THR A 147 -10.33 1.20 12.31
CA THR A 147 -11.15 0.98 13.51
C THR A 147 -12.62 1.16 13.18
N ILE A 148 -13.42 0.10 13.26
CA ILE A 148 -14.87 0.15 13.06
C ILE A 148 -15.55 0.08 14.42
N TYR A 149 -16.34 1.09 14.77
CA TYR A 149 -17.10 1.13 16.01
C TYR A 149 -18.37 0.31 15.88
N SER A 150 -18.26 -0.99 16.20
CA SER A 150 -19.39 -1.93 16.21
C SER A 150 -19.13 -3.10 17.16
N HIS A 151 -20.23 -3.76 17.55
CA HIS A 151 -20.22 -5.00 18.31
C HIS A 151 -20.00 -6.25 17.46
N GLN A 152 -20.17 -6.14 16.14
CA GLN A 152 -20.08 -7.28 15.24
C GLN A 152 -18.65 -7.42 14.70
N PRO A 153 -17.93 -8.52 15.00
CA PRO A 153 -16.55 -8.71 14.53
C PRO A 153 -16.45 -8.89 13.01
N ASN A 154 -17.53 -9.39 12.38
CA ASN A 154 -17.57 -9.69 10.94
C ASN A 154 -17.65 -8.43 10.05
N LEU A 155 -17.95 -7.27 10.63
CA LEU A 155 -18.05 -6.02 9.85
C LEU A 155 -16.72 -5.60 9.23
N LEU A 156 -15.61 -5.98 9.84
CA LEU A 156 -14.30 -5.69 9.28
C LEU A 156 -14.08 -6.44 7.96
N SER A 157 -14.40 -7.74 7.91
CA SER A 157 -14.32 -8.52 6.68
C SER A 157 -15.31 -8.02 5.63
N GLU A 158 -16.53 -7.64 6.03
CA GLU A 158 -17.50 -7.05 5.11
C GLU A 158 -17.03 -5.72 4.54
N PHE A 159 -16.37 -4.89 5.36
CA PHE A 159 -15.80 -3.62 4.92
C PHE A 159 -14.68 -3.82 3.90
N VAL A 160 -13.74 -4.73 4.16
CA VAL A 160 -12.64 -5.03 3.23
C VAL A 160 -13.17 -5.62 1.93
N GLU A 161 -14.19 -6.47 2.00
CA GLU A 161 -14.82 -7.07 0.82
C GLU A 161 -15.57 -6.02 -0.02
N ASP A 162 -16.30 -5.09 0.61
CA ASP A 162 -16.90 -3.93 -0.08
C ASP A 162 -15.83 -3.08 -0.77
N ALA A 163 -14.72 -2.80 -0.08
CA ALA A 163 -13.60 -2.04 -0.64
C ALA A 163 -12.97 -2.76 -1.84
N ARG A 164 -12.79 -4.09 -1.75
CA ARG A 164 -12.28 -4.94 -2.83
C ARG A 164 -13.20 -4.92 -4.05
N GLN A 165 -14.51 -5.08 -3.85
CA GLN A 165 -15.49 -5.04 -4.92
C GLN A 165 -15.49 -3.68 -5.62
N HIS A 166 -15.39 -2.59 -4.84
CA HIS A 166 -15.34 -1.25 -5.40
C HIS A 166 -14.06 -1.02 -6.20
N CYS A 167 -12.91 -1.44 -5.67
CA CYS A 167 -11.63 -1.38 -6.37
C CYS A 167 -11.68 -2.15 -7.70
N GLY A 168 -12.22 -3.37 -7.72
CA GLY A 168 -12.36 -4.17 -8.94
C GLY A 168 -13.28 -3.52 -10.00
N THR A 169 -14.30 -2.75 -9.59
CA THR A 169 -15.16 -2.03 -10.53
C THR A 169 -14.54 -0.75 -11.07
N SER A 170 -13.78 -0.02 -10.24
CA SER A 170 -13.09 1.21 -10.64
C SER A 170 -11.86 0.93 -11.49
N VAL A 171 -11.21 -0.20 -11.22
CA VAL A 171 -10.04 -0.70 -11.94
C VAL A 171 -10.52 -1.71 -12.98
N LYS A 172 -11.38 -1.27 -13.90
CA LYS A 172 -11.40 -1.88 -15.23
C LYS A 172 -10.10 -1.42 -15.90
N LEU A 173 -8.99 -2.03 -15.50
CA LEU A 173 -7.74 -2.01 -16.26
C LEU A 173 -8.10 -2.66 -17.58
N GLU A 174 -8.64 -1.88 -18.51
CA GLU A 174 -8.50 -2.24 -19.90
C GLU A 174 -6.99 -2.31 -20.09
N PRO A 175 -6.42 -3.51 -20.36
CA PRO A 175 -5.02 -3.59 -20.72
C PRO A 175 -4.82 -2.54 -21.80
N ARG A 176 -4.00 -1.53 -21.49
CA ARG A 176 -3.69 -0.49 -22.47
C ARG A 176 -2.80 -1.15 -23.50
N PHE A 177 -3.45 -1.76 -24.48
CA PHE A 177 -2.81 -2.15 -25.72
C PHE A 177 -2.43 -0.86 -26.41
N VAL A 178 -1.15 -0.51 -26.30
CA VAL A 178 -0.60 0.55 -27.13
C VAL A 178 -0.15 -0.15 -28.41
N ALA A 179 -1.06 -0.22 -29.38
CA ALA A 179 -0.69 -0.57 -30.74
C ALA A 179 0.20 0.55 -31.28
N GLN A 180 1.45 0.22 -31.58
CA GLN A 180 2.37 1.16 -32.19
C GLN A 180 2.70 0.67 -33.60
N PRO A 181 2.45 1.50 -34.64
CA PRO A 181 2.86 1.15 -35.99
C PRO A 181 4.39 1.07 -36.04
N VAL A 182 4.89 -0.05 -36.57
CA VAL A 182 6.33 -0.36 -36.59
C VAL A 182 7.13 0.72 -37.31
N ALA A 183 6.57 1.30 -38.37
CA ALA A 183 7.17 2.40 -39.15
C ALA A 183 7.50 3.65 -38.31
N LYS A 184 6.82 3.88 -37.18
CA LYS A 184 7.07 5.05 -36.31
C LYS A 184 8.17 4.80 -35.27
N LEU A 185 8.49 3.53 -35.01
CA LEU A 185 9.44 3.10 -33.99
C LEU A 185 10.85 2.90 -34.54
N ILE A 186 10.94 2.57 -35.83
CA ILE A 186 12.19 2.57 -36.57
C ILE A 186 12.51 4.03 -36.92
N GLY A 187 13.06 4.78 -35.96
CA GLY A 187 13.97 5.86 -36.36
C GLY A 187 15.12 5.25 -37.18
N ASP A 188 15.92 6.05 -37.89
CA ASP A 188 17.04 5.61 -38.75
C ASP A 188 18.19 4.83 -38.01
N SER A 189 17.92 4.33 -36.82
CA SER A 189 18.77 3.48 -36.00
C SER A 189 18.91 2.10 -36.65
N ARG A 190 19.98 1.93 -37.43
CA ARG A 190 20.40 0.62 -37.92
C ARG A 190 20.68 -0.31 -36.71
N PRO A 191 20.18 -1.56 -36.72
CA PRO A 191 20.48 -2.51 -35.65
C PRO A 191 21.99 -2.73 -35.53
N SER A 192 22.47 -2.99 -34.31
CA SER A 192 23.87 -3.36 -34.13
C SER A 192 24.14 -4.74 -34.75
N GLU A 193 25.38 -5.01 -35.14
CA GLU A 193 25.79 -6.30 -35.77
C GLU A 193 25.37 -7.52 -34.92
N ASN A 194 25.44 -7.40 -33.58
CA ASN A 194 24.99 -8.43 -32.66
C ASN A 194 23.46 -8.64 -32.69
N GLN A 195 22.68 -7.58 -32.92
CA GLN A 195 21.23 -7.68 -33.08
C GLN A 195 20.86 -8.32 -34.42
N GLU A 196 21.59 -8.01 -35.50
CA GLU A 196 21.35 -8.63 -36.82
C GLU A 196 21.55 -10.15 -36.77
N ALA A 197 22.60 -10.63 -36.10
CA ALA A 197 22.83 -12.07 -35.92
C ALA A 197 21.70 -12.76 -35.15
N PHE A 198 21.21 -12.13 -34.07
CA PHE A 198 20.05 -12.62 -33.31
C PHE A 198 18.79 -12.68 -34.18
N ILE A 199 18.48 -11.59 -34.89
CA ILE A 199 17.30 -11.47 -35.76
C ILE A 199 17.33 -12.56 -36.84
N ASN A 200 18.48 -12.79 -37.49
CA ASN A 200 18.62 -13.82 -38.51
C ASN A 200 18.41 -15.24 -37.96
N ASN A 201 18.86 -15.51 -36.73
CA ASN A 201 18.60 -16.80 -36.08
C ASN A 201 17.11 -17.01 -35.79
N VAL A 202 16.42 -15.98 -35.27
CA VAL A 202 14.97 -16.05 -35.02
C VAL A 202 14.20 -16.25 -36.33
N ILE A 203 14.54 -15.52 -37.38
CA ILE A 203 13.92 -15.68 -38.71
C ILE A 203 14.15 -17.10 -39.25
N ARG A 204 15.36 -17.64 -39.08
CA ARG A 204 15.67 -19.01 -39.49
C ARG A 204 14.82 -20.02 -38.73
N ASP A 205 14.66 -19.85 -37.41
CA ASP A 205 13.83 -20.74 -36.59
C ASP A 205 12.34 -20.64 -36.96
N LEU A 206 11.85 -19.43 -37.29
CA LEU A 206 10.47 -19.23 -37.76
C LEU A 206 10.23 -19.87 -39.15
N ASN A 207 11.24 -19.88 -40.01
CA ASN A 207 11.17 -20.44 -41.37
C ASN A 207 11.40 -21.95 -41.44
N HIS A 208 11.88 -22.58 -40.36
CA HIS A 208 11.95 -24.03 -40.25
C HIS A 208 10.72 -24.53 -39.47
N PRO A 209 9.61 -24.83 -40.15
CA PRO A 209 8.44 -25.40 -39.47
C PRO A 209 8.90 -26.68 -38.79
N THR A 210 8.79 -26.70 -37.46
CA THR A 210 9.04 -27.91 -36.69
C THR A 210 8.04 -28.96 -37.19
N GLU A 211 8.53 -30.10 -37.68
CA GLU A 211 7.71 -31.20 -38.23
C GLU A 211 6.95 -31.94 -37.10
N GLY A 212 6.23 -31.18 -36.27
CA GLY A 212 5.32 -31.69 -35.26
C GLY A 212 3.94 -31.98 -35.85
N PRO A 213 3.14 -32.85 -35.19
CA PRO A 213 1.80 -33.18 -35.64
C PRO A 213 0.94 -31.91 -35.75
N SER A 214 0.34 -31.73 -36.93
CA SER A 214 -0.32 -30.53 -37.47
C SER A 214 -1.54 -29.97 -36.71
N THR A 215 -1.77 -30.41 -35.47
CA THR A 215 -2.96 -30.05 -34.68
C THR A 215 -2.69 -29.05 -33.56
N GLN A 216 -1.44 -28.70 -33.28
CA GLN A 216 -1.10 -27.73 -32.24
C GLN A 216 -0.79 -26.37 -32.89
N ARG A 217 -1.45 -25.30 -32.43
CA ARG A 217 -1.14 -23.93 -32.88
C ARG A 217 0.34 -23.65 -32.55
N ASN A 218 1.16 -23.43 -33.57
CA ASN A 218 2.56 -23.07 -33.44
C ASN A 218 2.68 -21.64 -32.89
N LEU A 219 2.59 -21.49 -31.58
CA LEU A 219 2.90 -20.26 -30.87
C LEU A 219 4.38 -20.31 -30.48
N ASN A 220 5.21 -19.57 -31.21
CA ASN A 220 6.62 -19.43 -30.90
C ASN A 220 6.80 -18.31 -29.87
N ASN A 221 7.15 -18.69 -28.64
CA ASN A 221 7.40 -17.74 -27.55
C ASN A 221 8.90 -17.53 -27.38
N TYR A 222 9.34 -16.28 -27.45
CA TYR A 222 10.75 -15.90 -27.26
C TYR A 222 10.90 -15.11 -25.96
N LEU A 223 11.88 -15.50 -25.12
CA LEU A 223 12.28 -14.76 -23.92
C LEU A 223 13.58 -14.00 -24.20
N LEU A 224 13.54 -12.68 -24.09
CA LEU A 224 14.71 -11.82 -24.18
C LEU A 224 15.14 -11.40 -22.78
N ASP A 225 16.23 -11.97 -22.28
CA ASP A 225 16.81 -11.61 -20.98
C ASP A 225 18.13 -10.83 -21.14
N GLY A 226 18.39 -9.92 -20.22
CA GLY A 226 19.63 -9.17 -20.14
C GLY A 226 19.52 -7.91 -19.28
N PRO A 227 20.65 -7.28 -18.92
CA PRO A 227 20.67 -6.03 -18.14
C PRO A 227 19.80 -4.90 -18.73
N PRO A 228 19.33 -3.93 -17.93
CA PRO A 228 18.66 -2.74 -18.46
C PRO A 228 19.59 -1.99 -19.43
N GLY A 229 19.03 -1.45 -20.51
CA GLY A 229 19.80 -0.72 -21.53
C GLY A 229 20.48 -1.57 -22.62
N THR A 230 20.38 -2.90 -22.58
CA THR A 230 20.95 -3.78 -23.65
C THR A 230 20.20 -3.74 -24.98
N GLY A 231 19.24 -2.85 -25.15
CA GLY A 231 18.50 -2.70 -26.40
C GLY A 231 17.50 -3.83 -26.68
N LYS A 232 17.03 -4.58 -25.68
CA LYS A 232 16.00 -5.64 -25.85
C LYS A 232 14.76 -5.14 -26.61
N THR A 233 14.22 -3.98 -26.22
CA THR A 233 13.07 -3.35 -26.88
C THR A 233 13.39 -2.93 -28.32
N SER A 234 14.59 -2.39 -28.55
CA SER A 234 15.07 -2.04 -29.89
C SER A 234 15.21 -3.27 -30.78
N ALA A 235 15.72 -4.38 -30.26
CA ALA A 235 15.81 -5.65 -30.96
C ALA A 235 14.42 -6.22 -31.31
N MET A 236 13.43 -6.12 -30.43
CA MET A 236 12.05 -6.52 -30.75
C MET A 236 11.45 -5.68 -31.89
N HIS A 237 11.68 -4.37 -31.90
CA HIS A 237 11.22 -3.51 -33.00
C HIS A 237 11.91 -3.83 -34.32
N ALA A 238 13.21 -4.06 -34.31
CA ALA A 238 13.97 -4.48 -35.50
C ALA A 238 13.53 -5.86 -36.01
N LEU A 239 13.24 -6.79 -35.11
CA LEU A 239 12.71 -8.11 -35.46
C LEU A 239 11.32 -8.00 -36.11
N ALA A 240 10.41 -7.24 -35.53
CA ALA A 240 9.08 -7.01 -36.10
C ALA A 240 9.15 -6.37 -37.50
N ALA A 241 10.08 -5.42 -37.68
CA ALA A 241 10.37 -4.80 -38.97
C ALA A 241 10.87 -5.82 -40.00
N ALA A 242 11.83 -6.66 -39.62
CA ALA A 242 12.41 -7.69 -40.49
C ALA A 242 11.39 -8.77 -40.89
N LEU A 243 10.39 -9.03 -40.03
CA LEU A 243 9.28 -9.95 -40.31
C LEU A 243 8.14 -9.31 -41.12
N GLY A 244 8.20 -8.00 -41.40
CA GLY A 244 7.13 -7.28 -42.09
C GLY A 244 5.85 -7.16 -41.29
N VAL A 245 5.92 -7.20 -39.95
CA VAL A 245 4.76 -7.02 -39.08
C VAL A 245 4.42 -5.54 -39.01
N GLU A 246 3.17 -5.17 -39.33
CA GLU A 246 2.74 -3.77 -39.39
C GLU A 246 2.48 -3.16 -38.00
N GLU A 247 2.03 -3.99 -37.04
CA GLU A 247 1.65 -3.57 -35.69
C GLU A 247 2.30 -4.43 -34.60
N ILE A 248 2.87 -3.76 -33.59
CA ILE A 248 3.30 -4.42 -32.35
C ILE A 248 2.29 -4.07 -31.25
N HIS A 249 1.71 -5.10 -30.65
CA HIS A 249 0.90 -4.95 -29.44
C HIS A 249 1.80 -5.11 -28.22
N THR A 250 2.20 -3.99 -27.63
CA THR A 250 2.91 -4.02 -26.34
C THR A 250 1.87 -4.11 -25.24
N LEU A 251 1.88 -5.22 -24.51
CA LEU A 251 1.13 -5.35 -23.27
C LEU A 251 2.07 -4.98 -22.13
N VAL A 252 1.81 -3.82 -21.51
CA VAL A 252 2.50 -3.43 -20.29
C VAL A 252 1.78 -4.12 -19.14
N LEU A 253 2.37 -5.21 -18.64
CA LEU A 253 2.03 -5.75 -17.34
C LEU A 253 2.60 -4.76 -16.33
N GLY A 254 1.79 -3.78 -15.97
CA GLY A 254 2.10 -2.96 -14.80
C GLY A 254 1.93 -3.86 -13.59
N ASP A 255 3.03 -4.38 -13.06
CA ASP A 255 3.11 -4.47 -11.61
C ASP A 255 3.01 -3.03 -11.09
N GLU A 256 2.30 -2.85 -9.98
CA GLU A 256 2.34 -1.61 -9.21
C GLU A 256 3.77 -1.08 -9.15
N PRO A 257 3.96 0.25 -9.17
CA PRO A 257 5.30 0.83 -9.26
C PRO A 257 6.16 0.38 -8.08
N ASP A 258 7.06 -0.58 -8.31
CA ASP A 258 8.24 -0.77 -7.49
C ASP A 258 9.12 0.48 -7.69
N VAL A 259 9.01 1.42 -6.76
CA VAL A 259 9.85 2.62 -6.69
C VAL A 259 11.20 2.21 -6.11
N THR A 260 11.98 1.48 -6.88
CA THR A 260 13.39 1.23 -6.58
C THR A 260 14.28 1.71 -7.73
N GLY A 261 15.00 2.80 -7.47
CA GLY A 261 16.20 3.17 -8.21
C GLY A 261 17.36 2.20 -7.89
N PRO A 262 18.46 2.25 -8.66
CA PRO A 262 19.28 1.09 -8.97
C PRO A 262 20.35 0.81 -7.90
N ASP A 263 20.48 -0.44 -7.44
CA ASP A 263 21.55 -1.37 -7.88
C ASP A 263 21.35 -2.79 -7.27
N PRO A 264 21.87 -3.86 -7.90
CA PRO A 264 21.43 -5.24 -7.70
C PRO A 264 22.37 -6.05 -6.82
N ARG A 265 21.83 -6.82 -5.86
CA ARG A 265 22.42 -8.12 -5.47
C ARG A 265 21.31 -9.10 -5.07
N SER A 266 21.19 -10.13 -5.90
CA SER A 266 20.60 -11.46 -5.68
C SER A 266 20.20 -11.84 -4.24
N LYS A 267 19.00 -12.37 -4.06
CA LYS A 267 18.78 -13.84 -3.99
C LYS A 267 17.31 -14.20 -3.79
N VAL A 268 16.90 -15.17 -4.59
CA VAL A 268 15.73 -16.05 -4.43
C VAL A 268 15.95 -16.96 -3.23
N GLU A 269 14.91 -17.17 -2.41
CA GLU A 269 14.56 -18.49 -1.83
C GLU A 269 13.14 -18.45 -1.24
N ASN A 270 12.29 -19.34 -1.77
CA ASN A 270 10.99 -19.74 -1.22
C ASN A 270 11.20 -20.79 -0.12
N VAL A 271 10.44 -20.74 0.98
CA VAL A 271 10.01 -21.94 1.74
C VAL A 271 8.64 -21.68 2.41
N ASP A 272 7.74 -22.65 2.24
CA ASP A 272 6.39 -22.76 2.78
C ASP A 272 6.32 -23.25 4.26
N LEU A 273 5.20 -22.86 4.91
CA LEU A 273 4.39 -23.58 5.93
C LEU A 273 5.00 -24.03 7.28
N ILE A 274 4.31 -23.67 8.38
CA ILE A 274 3.55 -24.59 9.27
C ILE A 274 2.81 -23.77 10.36
N ALA A 275 1.52 -24.06 10.50
CA ALA A 275 0.64 -23.58 11.57
C ALA A 275 0.74 -24.45 12.84
N LEU A 276 0.08 -23.97 13.92
CA LEU A 276 -0.33 -24.62 15.19
C LEU A 276 0.30 -23.98 16.45
N PRO A 277 -0.28 -24.16 17.65
CA PRO A 277 -1.42 -23.41 18.14
C PRO A 277 -1.09 -22.69 19.47
N TRP A 278 -2.09 -21.98 19.99
CA TRP A 278 -2.12 -21.28 21.29
C TRP A 278 -1.54 -22.07 22.47
N PRO A 279 -1.23 -21.37 23.58
CA PRO A 279 -1.73 -21.87 24.86
C PRO A 279 -2.57 -20.81 25.59
N SER A 280 -3.88 -21.05 25.55
CA SER A 280 -4.96 -20.41 26.31
C SER A 280 -5.07 -20.97 27.75
N GLN A 281 -3.98 -21.02 28.52
CA GLN A 281 -4.05 -21.57 29.90
C GLN A 281 -3.48 -20.70 31.02
N LEU A 282 -2.98 -19.49 30.76
CA LEU A 282 -2.51 -18.61 31.84
C LEU A 282 -3.57 -17.63 32.40
N TYR A 283 -4.70 -17.46 31.73
CA TYR A 283 -5.73 -16.51 32.18
C TYR A 283 -6.74 -17.07 33.20
N MET A 284 -6.85 -18.40 33.36
CA MET A 284 -7.74 -18.96 34.40
C MET A 284 -7.12 -18.93 35.81
N TYR A 285 -5.79 -19.02 35.93
CA TYR A 285 -5.15 -18.96 37.25
C TYR A 285 -5.15 -17.54 37.85
N LEU A 286 -5.08 -16.51 37.02
CA LEU A 286 -5.12 -15.12 37.52
C LEU A 286 -6.55 -14.73 37.98
N PHE A 287 -7.59 -15.25 37.35
CA PHE A 287 -8.98 -14.98 37.77
C PHE A 287 -9.36 -15.67 39.09
N LEU A 288 -8.82 -16.86 39.36
CA LEU A 288 -9.06 -17.57 40.61
C LEU A 288 -8.32 -16.93 41.79
N VAL A 289 -7.10 -16.40 41.60
CA VAL A 289 -6.36 -15.70 42.66
C VAL A 289 -7.02 -14.37 43.04
N VAL A 290 -7.53 -13.62 42.07
CA VAL A 290 -8.23 -12.34 42.34
C VAL A 290 -9.56 -12.58 43.04
N ARG A 291 -10.32 -13.63 42.69
CA ARG A 291 -11.59 -13.95 43.36
C ARG A 291 -11.40 -14.52 44.77
N TRP A 292 -10.28 -15.23 45.01
CA TRP A 292 -9.93 -15.74 46.34
C TRP A 292 -9.50 -14.62 47.29
N ILE A 293 -8.82 -13.58 46.80
CA ILE A 293 -8.47 -12.40 47.60
C ILE A 293 -9.72 -11.56 47.92
N ASP A 294 -10.65 -11.40 46.99
CA ASP A 294 -11.89 -10.62 47.19
C ASP A 294 -12.87 -11.29 48.19
N LEU A 295 -12.94 -12.63 48.21
CA LEU A 295 -13.76 -13.36 49.19
C LEU A 295 -13.16 -13.35 50.60
N ARG A 296 -11.84 -13.23 50.74
CA ARG A 296 -11.18 -13.19 52.06
C ARG A 296 -11.27 -11.82 52.74
N TYR A 297 -11.40 -10.74 51.95
CA TYR A 297 -11.52 -9.37 52.48
C TYR A 297 -12.95 -8.96 52.84
N ARG A 298 -13.98 -9.68 52.39
CA ARG A 298 -15.39 -9.39 52.74
C ARG A 298 -15.88 -10.04 54.03
N GLY A 299 -15.02 -10.77 54.75
CA GLY A 299 -15.38 -11.54 55.95
C GLY A 299 -14.64 -11.18 57.24
N LEU A 300 -13.99 -10.02 57.31
CA LEU A 300 -13.32 -9.53 58.54
C LEU A 300 -13.63 -8.04 58.77
N PHE A 301 -14.85 -7.79 59.24
CA PHE A 301 -15.23 -6.77 60.21
C PHE A 301 -16.42 -7.31 61.00
#